data_AF-A0A7X8JZ14-F1
#
_entry.id   AF-A0A7X8JZ14-F1
#
_cell.length_a   1.000
_cell.length_b   1.000
_cell.length_c   1.000
_cell.angle_alpha   90.00
_cell.angle_beta   90.00
_cell.angle_gamma   90.00
#
_symmetry.space_group_name_H-M   'P 1'
#
loop_
_entity.id
_entity.type
_entity.pdbx_description
1 polymer ?
#
loop_
_entity_poly.entity_id
_entity_poly.type
_entity_poly.pdbx_seq_one_letter_code
_entity_poly.pdbx_strand_id
1 'polypeptide(L)'
;MTIKPIDFQVQIPKTNEISKIQSDERHKNELVQQQQSASAQQKAQDSVNIVHSQEKTQQAKINEKQKKGSKEKREKDNKKKNYNSDSSLEEEQTSIIDIRL
;
A
#
# COMPACT_ATOMS: atom_id res chain seq x y z
N MET A 1 64.89 -8.75 -24.13
CA MET A 1 65.32 -7.75 -23.13
C MET A 1 65.23 -8.40 -21.76
N THR A 2 66.36 -8.63 -21.11
CA THR A 2 66.44 -9.23 -19.77
C THR A 2 66.48 -8.11 -18.73
N ILE A 3 65.47 -8.05 -17.86
CA ILE A 3 65.39 -7.11 -16.75
C ILE A 3 66.52 -7.42 -15.76
N LYS A 4 67.28 -6.40 -15.34
CA LYS A 4 68.38 -6.60 -14.37
C LYS A 4 67.80 -6.74 -12.95
N PRO A 5 68.44 -7.50 -12.04
CA PRO A 5 67.92 -7.71 -10.67
C PRO A 5 67.70 -6.40 -9.88
N ILE A 6 68.50 -5.37 -10.16
CA ILE A 6 68.36 -4.02 -9.58
C ILE A 6 67.07 -3.34 -10.05
N ASP A 7 66.69 -3.52 -11.31
CA ASP A 7 65.43 -2.97 -11.85
C ASP A 7 64.22 -3.67 -11.22
N PHE A 8 64.37 -4.94 -10.84
CA PHE A 8 63.35 -5.72 -10.11
C PHE A 8 63.08 -5.14 -8.71
N GLN A 9 64.12 -4.76 -7.97
CA GLN A 9 63.99 -4.12 -6.64
C GLN A 9 63.32 -2.76 -6.68
N VAL A 10 63.44 -2.00 -7.79
CA VAL A 10 62.75 -0.71 -7.96
C VAL A 10 61.29 -0.90 -8.42
N GLN A 11 60.97 -1.99 -9.10
CA GLN A 11 59.60 -2.32 -9.52
C GLN A 11 58.73 -2.91 -8.39
N ILE A 12 59.29 -3.76 -7.52
CA ILE A 12 58.53 -4.44 -6.45
C ILE A 12 57.74 -3.47 -5.53
N PRO A 13 58.28 -2.32 -5.08
CA PRO A 13 57.56 -1.40 -4.19
C PRO A 13 56.29 -0.82 -4.85
N LYS A 14 56.36 -0.50 -6.14
CA LYS A 14 55.25 0.11 -6.87
C LYS A 14 54.10 -0.87 -7.12
N THR A 15 54.39 -2.15 -7.25
CA THR A 15 53.33 -3.17 -7.44
C THR A 15 52.46 -3.37 -6.20
N ASN A 16 53.04 -3.28 -4.99
CA ASN A 16 52.27 -3.38 -3.75
C ASN A 16 51.35 -2.18 -3.53
N GLU A 17 51.83 -0.97 -3.80
CA GLU A 17 51.01 0.25 -3.72
C GLU A 17 49.87 0.24 -4.75
N ILE A 18 50.15 -0.13 -6.00
CA ILE A 18 49.13 -0.26 -7.04
C ILE A 18 48.10 -1.33 -6.69
N SER A 19 48.54 -2.48 -6.17
CA SER A 19 47.63 -3.55 -5.73
C SER A 19 46.72 -3.10 -4.60
N LYS A 20 47.25 -2.31 -3.64
CA LYS A 20 46.46 -1.75 -2.55
C LYS A 20 45.41 -0.76 -3.05
N ILE A 21 45.81 0.17 -3.93
CA ILE A 21 44.89 1.12 -4.56
C ILE A 21 43.77 0.39 -5.30
N GLN A 22 44.10 -0.62 -6.10
CA GLN A 22 43.09 -1.41 -6.83
C GLN A 22 42.17 -2.20 -5.89
N SER A 23 42.68 -2.68 -4.76
CA SER A 23 41.88 -3.33 -3.73
C SER A 23 40.91 -2.35 -3.08
N ASP A 24 41.39 -1.17 -2.69
CA ASP A 24 40.60 -0.12 -2.05
C ASP A 24 39.51 0.41 -3.01
N GLU A 25 39.81 0.58 -4.30
CA GLU A 25 38.83 0.95 -5.32
C GLU A 25 37.75 -0.13 -5.51
N ARG A 26 38.13 -1.41 -5.54
CA ARG A 26 37.17 -2.52 -5.62
C ARG A 26 36.23 -2.54 -4.41
N HIS A 27 36.79 -2.43 -3.20
CA HIS A 27 35.98 -2.39 -1.98
C HIS A 27 35.04 -1.19 -1.93
N LYS A 28 35.51 -0.02 -2.35
CA LYS A 28 34.65 1.17 -2.42
C LYS A 28 33.48 0.97 -3.39
N ASN A 29 33.75 0.40 -4.57
CA ASN A 29 32.70 0.14 -5.56
C ASN A 29 31.69 -0.90 -5.06
N GLU A 30 32.17 -1.95 -4.38
CA GLU A 30 31.31 -2.96 -3.76
C GLU A 30 30.41 -2.35 -2.69
N LEU A 31 30.97 -1.51 -1.81
CA LEU A 31 30.21 -0.82 -0.77
C LEU A 31 29.15 0.13 -1.35
N VAL A 32 29.49 0.87 -2.40
CA VAL A 32 28.53 1.74 -3.11
C VAL A 32 27.40 0.92 -3.73
N GLN A 33 27.71 -0.21 -4.38
CA GLN A 33 26.69 -1.11 -4.94
C GLN A 33 25.79 -1.68 -3.84
N GLN A 34 26.37 -2.11 -2.72
CA GLN A 34 25.60 -2.63 -1.58
C GLN A 34 24.65 -1.56 -1.02
N GLN A 35 25.14 -0.33 -0.85
CA GLN A 35 24.31 0.79 -0.40
C GLN A 35 23.18 1.11 -1.38
N GLN A 36 23.47 1.11 -2.68
CA GLN A 36 22.47 1.37 -3.72
C GLN A 36 21.39 0.26 -3.74
N SER A 37 21.82 -0.99 -3.61
CA SER A 37 20.91 -2.15 -3.53
C SER A 37 20.01 -2.07 -2.29
N ALA A 38 20.57 -1.77 -1.12
CA ALA A 38 19.81 -1.60 0.12
C ALA A 38 18.79 -0.46 0.01
N SER A 39 19.18 0.68 -0.57
CA SER A 39 18.26 1.80 -0.78
C SER A 39 17.14 1.45 -1.78
N ALA A 40 17.44 0.73 -2.85
CA ALA A 40 16.44 0.28 -3.81
C ALA A 40 15.45 -0.72 -3.17
N GLN A 41 15.94 -1.67 -2.38
CA GLN A 41 15.12 -2.62 -1.65
C GLN A 41 14.19 -1.90 -0.67
N GLN A 42 14.71 -0.93 0.09
CA GLN A 42 13.90 -0.14 1.02
C GLN A 42 12.79 0.63 0.29
N LYS A 43 13.11 1.32 -0.81
CA LYS A 43 12.11 2.03 -1.62
C LYS A 43 11.04 1.09 -2.17
N ALA A 44 11.42 -0.10 -2.63
CA ALA A 44 10.48 -1.11 -3.09
C ALA A 44 9.55 -1.56 -1.95
N GLN A 45 10.10 -1.83 -0.77
CA GLN A 45 9.32 -2.21 0.41
C GLN A 45 8.34 -1.11 0.83
N ASP A 46 8.79 0.14 0.85
CA ASP A 46 7.95 1.30 1.18
C ASP A 46 6.81 1.45 0.16
N SER A 47 7.10 1.26 -1.14
CA SER A 47 6.10 1.33 -2.20
C SER A 47 5.04 0.23 -2.06
N VAL A 48 5.47 -1.00 -1.77
CA VAL A 48 4.57 -2.13 -1.50
C VAL A 48 3.72 -1.84 -0.27
N ASN A 49 4.32 -1.35 0.82
CA ASN A 49 3.61 -1.00 2.05
C ASN A 49 2.56 0.11 1.81
N ILE A 50 2.90 1.13 1.02
CA ILE A 50 1.97 2.21 0.64
C ILE A 50 0.77 1.62 -0.11
N VAL A 51 0.99 0.78 -1.13
CA VAL A 51 -0.11 0.16 -1.90
C VAL A 51 -1.00 -0.70 -0.99
N HIS A 52 -0.40 -1.54 -0.14
CA HIS A 52 -1.17 -2.38 0.79
C HIS A 52 -1.94 -1.55 1.83
N SER A 53 -1.37 -0.43 2.30
CA SER A 53 -2.06 0.47 3.25
C SER A 53 -3.25 1.18 2.59
N GLN A 54 -3.13 1.56 1.31
CA GLN A 54 -4.22 2.12 0.54
C GLN A 54 -5.33 1.09 0.33
N GLU A 55 -5.00 -0.15 -0.04
CA GLU A 55 -5.96 -1.23 -0.22
C GLU A 55 -6.73 -1.51 1.08
N LYS A 56 -6.03 -1.65 2.22
CA LYS A 56 -6.66 -1.83 3.54
C LYS A 56 -7.61 -0.68 3.90
N THR A 57 -7.21 0.56 3.62
CA THR A 57 -8.03 1.76 3.88
C THR A 57 -9.29 1.78 3.00
N GLN A 58 -9.15 1.45 1.71
CA GLN A 58 -10.28 1.36 0.79
C GLN A 58 -11.23 0.23 1.19
N GLN A 59 -10.71 -0.94 1.56
CA GLN A 59 -11.50 -2.07 2.01
C GLN A 59 -12.25 -1.77 3.31
N ALA A 60 -11.61 -1.08 4.27
CA ALA A 60 -12.27 -0.60 5.48
C ALA A 60 -13.42 0.37 5.17
N LYS A 61 -13.21 1.34 4.28
CA LYS A 61 -14.26 2.29 3.82
C LYS A 61 -15.43 1.59 3.12
N ILE A 62 -15.16 0.57 2.31
CA ILE A 62 -16.20 -0.22 1.63
C ILE A 62 -17.03 -1.01 2.65
N ASN A 63 -16.37 -1.68 3.59
CA ASN A 63 -17.05 -2.45 4.65
C ASN A 63 -17.93 -1.55 5.53
N GLU A 64 -17.47 -0.35 5.87
CA GLU A 64 -18.26 0.63 6.63
C GLU A 64 -19.50 1.09 5.86
N LYS A 65 -19.34 1.43 4.57
CA LYS A 65 -20.45 1.84 3.70
C LYS A 65 -21.47 0.72 3.49
N GLN A 66 -21.02 -0.52 3.32
CA GLN A 66 -21.90 -1.68 3.20
C GLN A 66 -22.66 -1.97 4.50
N LYS A 67 -21.99 -1.92 5.66
CA LYS A 67 -22.67 -2.07 6.96
C LYS A 67 -23.72 -1.00 7.19
N LYS A 68 -23.42 0.27 6.88
CA LYS A 68 -24.37 1.38 7.04
C LYS A 68 -25.60 1.22 6.13
N GLY A 69 -25.39 0.90 4.84
CA GLY A 69 -26.48 0.68 3.89
C GLY A 69 -27.36 -0.53 4.21
N SER A 70 -26.80 -1.61 4.77
CA SER A 70 -27.57 -2.77 5.22
C SER A 70 -28.44 -2.45 6.45
N LYS A 71 -27.92 -1.65 7.39
CA LYS A 71 -28.63 -1.26 8.60
C LYS A 71 -29.81 -0.33 8.28
N GLU A 72 -29.60 0.66 7.41
CA GLU A 72 -30.66 1.58 6.96
C GLU A 72 -31.78 0.86 6.18
N LYS A 73 -31.45 -0.14 5.34
CA LYS A 73 -32.48 -0.97 4.66
C LYS A 73 -33.33 -1.77 5.66
N ARG A 74 -32.69 -2.42 6.64
CA ARG A 74 -33.41 -3.20 7.67
C ARG A 74 -34.32 -2.33 8.54
N GLU A 75 -33.88 -1.13 8.91
CA GLU A 75 -34.72 -0.19 9.67
C GLU A 75 -35.93 0.30 8.84
N LYS A 76 -35.74 0.55 7.54
CA LYS A 76 -36.83 1.00 6.66
C LYS A 76 -37.86 -0.09 6.40
N ASP A 77 -37.44 -1.34 6.24
CA ASP A 77 -38.35 -2.49 6.06
C ASP A 77 -39.13 -2.81 7.34
N ASN A 78 -38.50 -2.72 8.52
CA ASN A 78 -39.20 -2.91 9.80
C ASN A 78 -40.23 -1.80 10.07
N LYS A 79 -39.93 -0.55 9.71
CA LYS A 79 -40.87 0.57 9.88
C LYS A 79 -42.09 0.47 8.96
N LYS A 80 -41.92 -0.04 7.73
CA LYS A 80 -43.03 -0.31 6.81
C LYS A 80 -43.93 -1.46 7.27
N LYS A 81 -43.37 -2.48 7.91
CA LYS A 81 -44.13 -3.63 8.41
C LYS A 81 -45.03 -3.27 9.60
N ASN A 82 -44.55 -2.40 10.50
CA ASN A 82 -45.35 -1.92 11.64
C ASN A 82 -46.50 -0.99 11.22
N TYR A 83 -46.32 -0.17 10.18
CA TYR A 83 -47.37 0.74 9.71
C TYR A 83 -48.57 0.01 9.08
N ASN A 84 -48.33 -1.17 8.48
CA ASN A 84 -49.40 -1.99 7.86
C ASN A 84 -50.13 -2.90 8.85
N SER A 85 -49.60 -3.14 10.07
CA SER A 85 -50.32 -3.95 11.07
C SER A 85 -51.23 -3.12 11.98
N ASP A 86 -51.08 -1.79 11.96
CA ASP A 86 -51.91 -0.86 12.74
C ASP A 86 -53.10 -0.35 11.93
N SER A 87 -53.03 -0.42 10.58
CA SER A 87 -54.10 0.03 9.67
C SER A 87 -55.12 -1.06 9.31
N SER A 88 -55.10 -2.22 9.96
CA SER A 88 -56.00 -3.35 9.65
C SER A 88 -57.05 -3.63 10.73
N LEU A 89 -57.18 -2.75 11.74
CA LEU A 89 -58.12 -2.92 12.85
C LEU A 89 -59.19 -1.83 12.96
N GLU A 90 -59.12 -0.76 12.17
CA GLU A 90 -60.07 0.35 12.29
C GLU A 90 -60.60 0.73 10.89
N GLU A 91 -61.92 0.80 10.80
CA GLU A 91 -62.72 1.54 9.80
C GLU A 91 -63.15 0.83 8.51
N GLU A 92 -63.99 -0.20 8.68
CA GLU A 92 -65.28 -0.21 7.96
C GLU A 92 -66.10 1.03 8.41
N GLN A 93 -66.11 2.14 7.66
CA GLN A 93 -67.25 3.10 7.63
C GLN A 93 -67.12 4.27 6.63
N THR A 94 -68.01 4.22 5.63
CA THR A 94 -68.66 5.34 4.90
C THR A 94 -67.86 6.19 3.89
N SER A 95 -68.38 6.20 2.66
CA SER A 95 -67.98 7.04 1.53
C SER A 95 -68.61 8.43 1.60
N ILE A 96 -67.79 9.49 1.62
CA ILE A 96 -68.23 10.89 1.43
C ILE A 96 -67.77 11.34 0.04
N ILE A 97 -68.73 11.77 -0.78
CA ILE A 97 -68.50 12.39 -2.10
C ILE A 97 -68.49 13.91 -1.89
N ASP A 98 -67.46 14.59 -2.40
CA ASP A 98 -67.33 16.04 -2.32
C ASP A 98 -67.48 16.66 -3.73
N ILE A 99 -68.53 17.45 -3.95
CA ILE A 99 -68.82 18.13 -5.22
C ILE A 99 -68.42 19.60 -5.07
N ARG A 100 -67.56 20.13 -5.95
CA ARG A 100 -67.25 21.56 -6.01
C ARG A 100 -67.94 22.22 -7.20
N LEU A 101 -68.60 23.36 -6.93
CA LEU A 101 -69.12 24.33 -7.91
C LEU A 101 -68.00 25.21 -8.48
#